data_AF-A0A2N1QP71-F1
#
_entry.id   AF-A0A2N1QP71-F1
#
_cell.length_a   1.000
_cell.length_b   1.000
_cell.length_c   1.000
_cell.angle_alpha   90.00
_cell.angle_beta   90.00
_cell.angle_gamma   90.00
#
_symmetry.space_group_name_H-M   'P 1'
#
loop_
_entity.id
_entity.type
_entity.pdbx_description
1 polymer ?
#
loop_
_entity_poly.entity_id
_entity_poly.type
_entity_poly.pdbx_seq_one_letter_code
_entity_poly.pdbx_strand_id
1 'polypeptide(L)'
;VAGKDDFAPVPLLLGLSTTIACYCVFVLGNVLVSHFWLRLPRNPYIATHIVGFMLLVGGGGAITLLSLTAKEADVSASLKRSRLFVQTTRVASLVDELSLSPFVGQAAELIARLRKLKEAIQYSDPMAPDGLEAEELVVIAVGAVEEKARRFLSAATDQERRAFLDEAAPLVEKAFNTLHRRNEEVKESK
;
A
#
# COMPACT_ATOMS: atom_id res chain seq x y z
N VAL A 1 5.27 0.64 -14.01
CA VAL A 1 4.03 1.19 -14.61
C VAL A 1 4.40 1.83 -15.94
N ALA A 2 4.35 1.07 -17.03
CA ALA A 2 4.40 1.62 -18.39
C ALA A 2 2.95 1.90 -18.80
N GLY A 3 2.65 3.15 -19.15
CA GLY A 3 1.31 3.58 -19.57
C GLY A 3 0.86 2.76 -20.78
N LYS A 4 -0.44 2.40 -20.78
CA LYS A 4 -1.10 1.63 -21.84
C LYS A 4 -1.38 2.46 -23.11
N ASP A 5 -0.85 3.68 -23.17
CA ASP A 5 -0.83 4.56 -24.33
C ASP A 5 0.54 5.27 -24.28
N ASP A 6 1.16 5.56 -25.43
CA ASP A 6 2.53 6.12 -25.61
C ASP A 6 2.83 7.48 -24.92
N PHE A 7 2.02 7.88 -23.93
CA PHE A 7 2.16 9.09 -23.16
C PHE A 7 2.93 8.88 -21.87
N ALA A 8 3.90 9.75 -21.63
CA ALA A 8 4.58 9.83 -20.34
C ALA A 8 3.57 10.08 -19.21
N PRO A 9 3.76 9.48 -18.02
CA PRO A 9 2.81 9.61 -16.92
C PRO A 9 2.60 11.08 -16.55
N VAL A 10 1.34 11.48 -16.31
CA VAL A 10 0.93 12.88 -16.04
C VAL A 10 1.82 13.62 -15.01
N PRO A 11 2.26 13.01 -13.89
CA PRO A 11 3.15 13.68 -12.95
C PRO A 11 4.53 14.03 -13.53
N LEU A 12 5.01 13.21 -14.47
CA LEU A 12 6.29 13.41 -15.16
C LEU A 12 6.16 14.52 -16.21
N LEU A 13 5.02 14.58 -16.93
CA LEU A 13 4.69 15.71 -17.81
C LEU A 13 4.58 17.04 -17.04
N LEU A 14 3.98 17.01 -15.84
CA LEU A 14 3.85 18.19 -14.99
C LEU A 14 5.19 18.62 -14.39
N GLY A 15 6.04 17.68 -13.98
CA GLY A 15 7.41 17.97 -13.54
C GLY A 15 8.27 18.57 -14.65
N LEU A 16 8.18 18.03 -15.87
CA LEU A 16 8.86 18.57 -17.04
C LEU A 16 8.38 19.98 -17.40
N SER A 17 7.06 20.21 -17.45
CA SER A 17 6.50 21.53 -17.78
C SER A 17 6.91 22.58 -16.74
N THR A 18 6.90 22.22 -15.46
CA THR A 18 7.32 23.11 -14.37
C THR A 18 8.81 23.43 -14.47
N THR A 19 9.65 22.43 -14.75
CA THR A 19 11.10 22.63 -14.92
C THR A 19 11.41 23.54 -16.11
N ILE A 20 10.71 23.36 -17.23
CA ILE A 20 10.82 24.23 -18.41
C ILE A 20 10.38 25.66 -18.07
N ALA A 21 9.24 25.84 -17.40
CA ALA A 21 8.75 27.16 -17.00
C ALA A 21 9.73 27.88 -16.07
N CYS A 22 10.25 27.19 -15.05
CA CYS A 22 11.26 27.73 -14.15
C CYS A 22 12.56 28.09 -14.89
N TYR A 23 12.99 27.29 -15.86
CA TYR A 23 14.15 27.61 -16.69
C TYR A 23 13.92 28.85 -17.56
N CYS A 24 12.73 29.01 -18.17
CA CYS A 24 12.39 30.21 -18.93
C CYS A 24 12.42 31.48 -18.05
N VAL A 25 11.86 31.41 -16.84
CA VAL A 25 11.91 32.52 -15.87
C VAL A 25 13.35 32.82 -15.45
N PHE A 26 14.16 31.79 -15.21
CA PHE A 26 15.57 31.95 -14.89
C PHE A 26 16.34 32.63 -16.03
N VAL A 27 16.14 32.21 -17.28
CA VAL A 27 16.80 32.82 -18.44
C VAL A 27 16.40 34.29 -18.57
N LEU A 28 15.11 34.63 -18.43
CA LEU A 28 14.64 36.01 -18.47
C LEU A 28 15.26 36.87 -17.36
N GLY A 29 15.27 36.37 -16.13
CA GLY A 29 15.91 37.05 -14.99
C GLY A 29 17.42 37.20 -15.17
N ASN A 30 18.08 36.17 -15.71
CA ASN A 30 19.51 36.20 -15.95
C ASN A 30 19.89 37.18 -17.07
N VAL A 31 19.11 37.25 -18.15
CA VAL A 31 19.29 38.28 -19.19
C VAL A 31 19.13 39.68 -18.59
N LEU A 32 18.11 39.91 -17.76
CA LEU A 32 17.87 41.20 -17.11
C LEU A 32 19.02 41.59 -16.16
N VAL A 33 19.50 40.66 -15.33
CA VAL A 33 20.55 40.97 -14.34
C VAL A 33 21.93 41.08 -15.00
N SER A 34 22.28 40.13 -15.86
CA SER A 34 23.61 40.03 -16.44
C SER A 34 23.86 41.04 -17.55
N HIS A 35 22.84 41.35 -18.36
CA HIS A 35 22.98 42.28 -19.47
C HIS A 35 22.61 43.72 -19.09
N PHE A 36 21.49 43.91 -18.37
CA PHE A 36 20.99 45.25 -18.04
C PHE A 36 21.66 45.86 -16.80
N TRP A 37 21.89 45.07 -15.75
CA TRP A 37 22.49 45.58 -14.50
C TRP A 37 24.01 45.44 -14.44
N LEU A 38 24.55 44.25 -14.70
CA LEU A 38 25.97 43.97 -14.50
C LEU A 38 26.84 44.14 -15.76
N ARG A 39 26.22 44.25 -16.95
CA ARG A 39 26.88 44.34 -18.27
C ARG A 39 28.05 43.35 -18.41
N LEU A 40 27.81 42.09 -18.04
CA LEU A 40 28.83 41.06 -18.02
C LEU A 40 29.38 40.79 -19.43
N PRO A 41 30.70 40.54 -19.57
CA PRO A 41 31.27 40.08 -20.83
C PRO A 41 30.76 38.68 -21.20
N ARG A 42 30.94 38.30 -22.47
CA ARG A 42 30.33 37.10 -23.07
C ARG A 42 30.61 35.78 -22.32
N ASN A 43 31.83 35.60 -21.80
CA ASN A 43 32.24 34.35 -21.13
C ASN A 43 31.52 34.11 -19.79
N PRO A 44 31.50 35.05 -18.82
CA PRO A 44 30.74 34.87 -17.59
C PRO A 44 29.24 34.77 -17.83
N TYR A 45 28.70 35.47 -18.83
CA TYR A 45 27.29 35.32 -19.23
C TYR A 45 26.95 33.86 -19.60
N ILE A 46 27.75 33.24 -20.46
CA ILE A 46 27.56 31.82 -20.86
C ILE A 46 27.71 30.89 -19.64
N ALA A 47 28.70 31.15 -18.77
CA ALA A 47 28.91 30.34 -17.57
C ALA A 47 27.68 30.34 -16.64
N THR A 48 27.03 31.49 -16.44
CA THR A 48 25.81 31.56 -15.61
C THR A 48 24.65 30.74 -16.18
N HIS A 49 24.54 30.67 -17.51
CA HIS A 49 23.52 29.84 -18.17
C HIS A 49 23.80 28.35 -18.01
N ILE A 50 25.07 27.92 -18.17
CA ILE A 50 25.46 26.51 -17.98
C ILE A 50 25.21 26.06 -16.53
N VAL A 51 25.61 26.88 -15.55
CA VAL A 51 25.41 26.58 -14.13
C VAL A 51 23.93 26.58 -13.77
N GLY A 52 23.16 27.56 -14.26
CA GLY A 52 21.72 27.61 -14.06
C GLY A 52 20.99 26.42 -14.67
N PHE A 53 21.37 26.03 -15.89
CA PHE A 53 20.83 24.84 -16.55
C PHE A 53 21.12 23.56 -15.75
N MET A 54 22.37 23.37 -15.31
CA MET A 54 22.75 22.22 -14.48
C MET A 54 21.94 22.15 -13.18
N LEU A 55 21.75 23.28 -12.49
CA LEU A 55 20.97 23.33 -11.25
C LEU A 55 19.49 23.07 -11.47
N LEU A 56 18.88 23.70 -12.47
CA LEU A 56 17.44 23.60 -12.71
C LEU A 56 17.04 22.26 -13.33
N VAL A 57 17.78 21.79 -14.33
CA VAL A 57 17.47 20.53 -15.01
C VAL A 57 17.98 19.34 -14.19
N GLY A 58 19.19 19.40 -13.67
CA GLY A 58 19.74 18.34 -12.81
C GLY A 58 19.03 18.26 -11.46
N GLY A 59 18.85 19.40 -10.78
CA GLY A 59 18.14 19.47 -9.50
C GLY A 59 16.63 19.21 -9.64
N GLY A 60 15.99 19.80 -10.65
CA GLY A 60 14.56 19.56 -10.92
C GLY A 60 14.25 18.12 -11.32
N GLY A 61 15.13 17.48 -12.08
CA GLY A 61 15.05 16.06 -12.40
C GLY A 61 15.14 15.18 -11.14
N ALA A 62 16.08 15.47 -10.25
CA ALA A 62 16.23 14.74 -8.98
C ALA A 62 14.99 14.90 -8.07
N ILE A 63 14.45 16.12 -7.94
CA ILE A 63 13.23 16.40 -7.14
C ILE A 63 12.02 15.66 -7.73
N THR A 64 11.90 15.60 -9.06
CA THR A 64 10.80 14.90 -9.74
C THR A 64 10.88 13.40 -9.49
N LEU A 65 12.08 12.80 -9.55
CA LEU A 65 12.30 11.39 -9.22
C LEU A 65 12.01 11.08 -7.74
N LEU A 66 12.43 11.94 -6.81
CA LEU A 66 12.11 11.81 -5.40
C LEU A 66 10.59 11.94 -5.14
N SER A 67 9.91 12.81 -5.87
CA SER A 67 8.46 12.98 -5.76
C SER A 67 7.68 11.79 -6.34
N LEU A 68 8.17 11.20 -7.44
CA LEU A 68 7.59 9.99 -8.02
C LEU A 68 7.75 8.79 -7.09
N THR A 69 8.94 8.60 -6.52
CA THR A 69 9.21 7.52 -5.56
C THR A 69 8.41 7.68 -4.27
N ALA A 70 8.29 8.90 -3.73
CA ALA A 70 7.42 9.18 -2.59
C ALA A 70 5.94 8.86 -2.89
N LYS A 71 5.45 9.27 -4.08
CA LYS A 71 4.07 8.99 -4.49
C LYS A 71 3.82 7.49 -4.70
N GLU A 72 4.76 6.76 -5.28
CA GLU A 72 4.66 5.30 -5.42
C GLU A 72 4.63 4.61 -4.05
N ALA A 73 5.45 5.06 -3.10
CA ALA A 73 5.44 4.57 -1.73
C ALA A 73 4.07 4.82 -1.05
N ASP A 74 3.54 6.04 -1.15
CA ASP A 74 2.22 6.40 -0.58
C ASP A 74 1.07 5.60 -1.21
N VAL A 75 1.08 5.41 -2.54
CA VAL A 75 0.05 4.61 -3.22
C VAL A 75 0.14 3.15 -2.78
N SER A 76 1.35 2.58 -2.72
CA SER A 76 1.54 1.21 -2.25
C SER A 76 1.06 1.02 -0.81
N ALA A 77 1.30 2.01 0.06
CA ALA A 77 0.84 2.01 1.43
C ALA A 77 -0.68 2.10 1.54
N SER A 78 -1.30 2.95 0.74
CA SER A 78 -2.77 3.08 0.69
C SER A 78 -3.45 1.80 0.21
N LEU A 79 -2.86 1.10 -0.78
CA LEU A 79 -3.38 -0.16 -1.29
C LEU A 79 -3.27 -1.28 -0.25
N LYS A 80 -2.14 -1.40 0.45
CA LYS A 80 -1.97 -2.37 1.55
C LYS A 80 -2.99 -2.13 2.67
N ARG A 81 -3.17 -0.88 3.07
CA ARG A 81 -4.17 -0.51 4.09
C ARG A 81 -5.60 -0.85 3.65
N SER A 82 -5.92 -0.58 2.38
CA SER A 82 -7.22 -0.90 1.78
C SER A 82 -7.49 -2.42 1.77
N ARG A 83 -6.51 -3.23 1.38
CA ARG A 83 -6.64 -4.70 1.35
C ARG A 83 -6.84 -5.30 2.74
N LEU A 84 -6.08 -4.87 3.74
CA LEU A 84 -6.27 -5.31 5.12
C LEU A 84 -7.64 -4.90 5.67
N PHE A 85 -8.14 -3.71 5.30
CA PHE A 85 -9.49 -3.27 5.66
C PHE A 85 -10.57 -4.17 5.05
N VAL A 86 -10.43 -4.55 3.78
CA VAL A 86 -11.34 -5.50 3.12
C VAL A 86 -11.35 -6.85 3.85
N GLN A 87 -10.18 -7.38 4.21
CA GLN A 87 -10.10 -8.65 4.96
C GLN A 87 -10.74 -8.54 6.36
N THR A 88 -10.52 -7.42 7.06
CA THR A 88 -11.19 -7.14 8.35
C THR A 88 -12.70 -7.17 8.22
N THR A 89 -13.22 -6.57 7.16
CA THR A 89 -14.67 -6.51 6.90
C THR A 89 -15.23 -7.88 6.55
N ARG A 90 -14.52 -8.67 5.75
CA ARG A 90 -14.92 -10.06 5.43
C ARG A 90 -14.97 -10.95 6.66
N VAL A 91 -13.94 -10.88 7.52
CA VAL A 91 -13.91 -11.62 8.78
C VAL A 91 -15.06 -11.19 9.70
N ALA A 92 -15.36 -9.89 9.77
CA ALA A 92 -16.50 -9.40 10.54
C ALA A 92 -17.84 -9.95 10.00
N SER A 93 -18.04 -9.92 8.68
CA SER A 93 -19.23 -10.51 8.04
C SER A 93 -19.38 -12.00 8.35
N LEU A 94 -18.28 -12.76 8.26
CA LEU A 94 -18.26 -14.19 8.61
C LEU A 94 -18.63 -14.46 10.07
N VAL A 95 -18.12 -13.63 10.98
CA VAL A 95 -18.48 -13.70 12.41
C VAL A 95 -19.97 -13.44 12.60
N ASP A 96 -20.53 -12.44 11.93
CA ASP A 96 -21.94 -12.10 12.04
C ASP A 96 -22.84 -13.19 11.44
N GLU A 97 -22.49 -13.71 10.26
CA GLU A 97 -23.21 -14.82 9.62
C GLU A 97 -23.22 -16.09 10.48
N LEU A 98 -22.08 -16.49 11.04
CA LEU A 98 -21.98 -17.65 11.92
C LEU A 98 -22.71 -17.43 13.25
N SER A 99 -22.69 -16.20 13.78
CA SER A 99 -23.36 -15.85 15.04
C SER A 99 -24.89 -15.84 14.92
N LEU A 100 -25.41 -15.49 13.74
CA LEU A 100 -26.85 -15.49 13.44
C LEU A 100 -27.35 -16.87 12.97
N SER A 101 -26.45 -17.82 12.73
CA SER A 101 -26.81 -19.16 12.29
C SER A 101 -27.47 -19.98 13.41
N PRO A 102 -28.39 -20.90 13.09
CA PRO A 102 -28.98 -21.82 14.08
C PRO A 102 -27.95 -22.78 14.69
N PHE A 103 -26.72 -22.82 14.14
CA PHE A 103 -25.63 -23.70 14.56
C PHE A 103 -24.53 -22.96 15.33
N VAL A 104 -24.81 -21.75 15.84
CA VAL A 104 -23.85 -20.91 16.57
C VAL A 104 -23.13 -21.64 17.70
N GLY A 105 -23.81 -22.56 18.40
CA GLY A 105 -23.20 -23.37 19.47
C GLY A 105 -22.08 -24.28 18.96
N GLN A 106 -22.19 -24.80 17.73
CA GLN A 106 -21.15 -25.61 17.10
C GLN A 106 -20.01 -24.73 16.55
N ALA A 107 -20.33 -23.53 16.07
CA ALA A 107 -19.36 -22.60 15.48
C ALA A 107 -18.67 -21.66 16.50
N ALA A 108 -19.05 -21.71 17.78
CA ALA A 108 -18.62 -20.75 18.81
C ALA A 108 -17.09 -20.61 18.93
N GLU A 109 -16.36 -21.73 18.82
CA GLU A 109 -14.91 -21.73 18.88
C GLU A 109 -14.29 -21.05 17.64
N LEU A 110 -14.78 -21.36 16.45
CA LEU A 110 -14.33 -20.71 15.22
C LEU A 110 -14.63 -19.21 15.24
N ILE A 111 -15.82 -18.81 15.72
CA ILE A 111 -16.20 -17.41 15.91
C ILE A 111 -15.21 -16.68 16.83
N ALA A 112 -14.82 -17.30 17.95
CA ALA A 112 -13.84 -16.71 18.86
C ALA A 112 -12.47 -16.53 18.19
N ARG A 113 -12.00 -17.53 17.42
CA ARG A 113 -10.74 -17.44 16.65
C ARG A 113 -10.78 -16.37 15.56
N LEU A 114 -11.91 -16.23 14.86
CA LEU A 114 -12.11 -15.19 13.85
C LEU A 114 -12.12 -13.78 14.46
N ARG A 115 -12.70 -13.60 15.66
CA ARG A 115 -12.63 -12.32 16.39
C ARG A 115 -11.19 -11.96 16.75
N LYS A 116 -10.39 -12.92 17.23
CA LYS A 116 -8.95 -12.71 17.48
C LYS A 116 -8.17 -12.35 16.21
N LEU A 117 -8.47 -13.03 15.10
CA LEU A 117 -7.86 -12.71 13.81
C LEU A 117 -8.21 -11.29 13.35
N LYS A 118 -9.48 -10.88 13.50
CA LYS A 118 -9.93 -9.51 13.21
C LYS A 118 -9.15 -8.48 14.02
N GLU A 119 -9.01 -8.69 15.33
CA GLU A 119 -8.23 -7.79 16.19
C GLU A 119 -6.76 -7.73 15.74
N ALA A 120 -6.15 -8.88 15.45
CA ALA A 120 -4.76 -8.94 14.97
C ALA A 120 -4.55 -8.18 13.65
N ILE A 121 -5.54 -8.19 12.74
CA ILE A 121 -5.53 -7.41 11.49
C ILE A 121 -5.74 -5.90 11.76
N GLN A 122 -6.58 -5.53 12.73
CA GLN A 122 -6.82 -4.12 13.09
C GLN A 122 -5.59 -3.44 13.70
N TYR A 123 -4.85 -4.16 14.55
CA TYR A 123 -3.63 -3.63 15.19
C TYR A 123 -2.35 -3.87 14.38
N SER A 124 -2.52 -4.31 13.15
CA SER A 124 -1.44 -4.71 12.27
C SER A 124 -0.87 -3.50 11.52
N ASP A 125 0.46 -3.29 11.57
CA ASP A 125 1.12 -2.20 10.82
C ASP A 125 1.27 -2.61 9.33
N PRO A 126 0.58 -1.92 8.39
CA PRO A 126 0.69 -2.22 6.96
C PRO A 126 2.11 -1.97 6.39
N MET A 127 2.93 -1.18 7.08
CA MET A 127 4.28 -0.78 6.64
C MET A 127 5.40 -1.69 7.16
N ALA A 128 5.07 -2.79 7.85
CA ALA A 128 6.05 -3.77 8.31
C ALA A 128 6.87 -4.37 7.14
N PRO A 129 8.18 -4.65 7.33
CA PRO A 129 9.08 -5.11 6.27
C PRO A 129 8.61 -6.36 5.51
N ASP A 130 7.95 -7.30 6.19
CA ASP A 130 7.40 -8.54 5.61
C ASP A 130 5.90 -8.46 5.27
N GLY A 131 5.39 -7.26 5.00
CA GLY A 131 3.96 -7.00 4.87
C GLY A 131 3.23 -7.77 3.75
N LEU A 132 3.91 -8.13 2.66
CA LEU A 132 3.28 -8.74 1.47
C LEU A 132 2.97 -10.23 1.65
N GLU A 133 3.91 -11.02 2.19
CA GLU A 133 3.72 -12.46 2.38
C GLU A 133 2.70 -12.76 3.48
N ALA A 134 2.77 -12.00 4.59
CA ALA A 134 1.81 -12.13 5.68
C ALA A 134 0.39 -11.72 5.23
N GLU A 135 0.26 -10.67 4.42
CA GLU A 135 -1.03 -10.25 3.87
C GLU A 135 -1.61 -11.29 2.90
N GLU A 136 -0.80 -11.84 2.00
CA GLU A 136 -1.24 -12.88 1.06
C GLU A 136 -1.72 -14.14 1.80
N LEU A 137 -1.01 -14.56 2.85
CA LEU A 137 -1.42 -15.67 3.70
C LEU A 137 -2.76 -15.40 4.41
N VAL A 138 -3.00 -14.17 4.87
CA VAL A 138 -4.28 -13.77 5.47
C VAL A 138 -5.39 -13.82 4.42
N VAL A 139 -5.17 -13.30 3.21
CA VAL A 139 -6.16 -13.35 2.12
C VAL A 139 -6.53 -14.79 1.77
N ILE A 140 -5.54 -15.67 1.63
CA ILE A 140 -5.76 -17.10 1.34
C ILE A 140 -6.53 -17.77 2.47
N ALA A 141 -6.12 -17.52 3.72
CA ALA A 141 -6.76 -18.12 4.89
C ALA A 141 -8.21 -17.65 5.04
N VAL A 142 -8.48 -16.35 4.90
CA VAL A 142 -9.84 -15.79 4.98
C VAL A 142 -10.71 -16.34 3.86
N GLY A 143 -10.20 -16.41 2.62
CA GLY A 143 -10.96 -16.98 1.50
C GLY A 143 -11.28 -18.47 1.69
N ALA A 144 -10.33 -19.25 2.19
CA ALA A 144 -10.55 -20.66 2.49
C ALA A 144 -11.55 -20.85 3.64
N VAL A 145 -11.46 -20.03 4.69
CA VAL A 145 -12.40 -20.08 5.82
C VAL A 145 -13.79 -19.63 5.41
N GLU A 146 -13.91 -18.64 4.52
CA GLU A 146 -15.18 -18.21 3.94
C GLU A 146 -15.88 -19.36 3.21
N GLU A 147 -15.14 -20.07 2.36
CA GLU A 147 -15.65 -21.25 1.64
C GLU A 147 -16.07 -22.36 2.61
N LYS A 148 -15.27 -22.64 3.64
CA LYS A 148 -15.60 -23.67 4.64
C LYS A 148 -16.78 -23.27 5.52
N ALA A 149 -16.91 -22.00 5.88
CA ALA A 149 -18.06 -21.48 6.62
C ALA A 149 -19.35 -21.60 5.81
N ARG A 150 -19.33 -21.30 4.51
CA ARG A 150 -20.48 -21.52 3.62
C ARG A 150 -20.86 -23.00 3.56
N ARG A 151 -19.87 -23.89 3.40
CA ARG A 151 -20.09 -25.35 3.37
C ARG A 151 -20.68 -25.85 4.70
N PHE A 152 -20.20 -25.34 5.82
CA PHE A 152 -20.76 -25.59 7.15
C PHE A 152 -22.24 -25.20 7.22
N LEU A 153 -22.60 -24.00 6.75
CA LEU A 153 -24.00 -23.54 6.76
C LEU A 153 -24.90 -24.38 5.85
N SER A 154 -24.36 -24.90 4.74
CA SER A 154 -25.10 -25.74 3.78
C SER A 154 -25.09 -27.24 4.10
N ALA A 155 -24.31 -27.69 5.07
CA ALA A 155 -24.12 -29.11 5.35
C ALA A 155 -25.41 -29.77 5.86
N ALA A 156 -25.68 -30.97 5.37
CA ALA A 156 -26.90 -31.73 5.68
C ALA A 156 -26.82 -32.41 7.05
N THR A 157 -25.60 -32.75 7.50
CA THR A 157 -25.39 -33.49 8.74
C THR A 157 -24.47 -32.76 9.71
N ASP A 158 -24.65 -33.00 11.02
CA ASP A 158 -23.77 -32.43 12.05
C ASP A 158 -22.33 -32.96 11.97
N GLN A 159 -22.14 -34.16 11.41
CA GLN A 159 -20.80 -34.74 11.22
C GLN A 159 -20.03 -33.99 10.12
N GLU A 160 -20.67 -33.66 9.00
CA GLU A 160 -20.08 -32.83 7.94
C GLU A 160 -19.79 -31.42 8.44
N ARG A 161 -20.70 -30.84 9.24
CA ARG A 161 -20.49 -29.53 9.87
C ARG A 161 -19.23 -29.49 10.71
N ARG A 162 -19.03 -30.48 11.59
CA ARG A 162 -17.81 -30.57 12.41
C ARG A 162 -16.56 -30.72 11.56
N ALA A 163 -16.58 -31.56 10.52
CA ALA A 163 -15.45 -31.71 9.61
C ALA A 163 -15.03 -30.38 8.96
N PHE A 164 -16.00 -29.57 8.51
CA PHE A 164 -15.68 -28.25 7.94
C PHE A 164 -15.11 -27.26 8.95
N LEU A 165 -15.57 -27.31 10.21
CA LEU A 165 -15.02 -26.49 11.29
C LEU A 165 -13.59 -26.92 11.65
N ASP A 166 -13.34 -28.23 11.73
CA ASP A 166 -12.02 -28.79 12.03
C ASP A 166 -11.00 -28.47 10.94
N GLU A 167 -11.44 -28.40 9.67
CA GLU A 167 -10.61 -27.96 8.55
C GLU A 167 -10.36 -26.44 8.53
N ALA A 168 -11.32 -25.63 8.99
CA ALA A 168 -11.21 -24.17 9.02
C ALA A 168 -10.35 -23.66 10.19
N ALA A 169 -10.44 -24.31 11.35
CA ALA A 169 -9.73 -23.96 12.57
C ALA A 169 -8.20 -23.78 12.40
N PRO A 170 -7.44 -24.70 11.78
CA PRO A 170 -5.99 -24.55 11.59
C PRO A 170 -5.62 -23.42 10.62
N LEU A 171 -6.49 -23.08 9.67
CA LEU A 171 -6.25 -22.01 8.70
C LEU A 171 -6.33 -20.63 9.37
N VAL A 172 -7.35 -20.42 10.21
CA VAL A 172 -7.49 -19.20 11.04
C VAL A 172 -6.30 -19.08 11.99
N GLU A 173 -5.93 -20.18 12.64
CA GLU A 173 -4.84 -20.21 13.61
C GLU A 173 -3.48 -19.90 12.96
N LYS A 174 -3.21 -20.45 11.77
CA LYS A 174 -2.00 -20.16 11.01
C LYS A 174 -1.93 -18.68 10.60
N ALA A 175 -3.04 -18.11 10.13
CA ALA A 175 -3.11 -16.69 9.76
C ALA A 175 -2.90 -15.79 10.98
N PHE A 176 -3.52 -16.13 12.12
CA PHE A 176 -3.37 -15.40 13.37
C PHE A 176 -1.91 -15.44 13.86
N ASN A 177 -1.30 -16.63 13.96
CA ASN A 177 0.07 -16.76 14.44
C ASN A 177 1.09 -16.05 13.54
N THR A 178 0.86 -16.05 12.23
CA THR A 178 1.70 -15.31 11.27
C THR A 178 1.60 -13.80 11.49
N LEU A 179 0.38 -13.26 11.64
CA LEU A 179 0.17 -11.84 11.93
C LEU A 179 0.69 -11.45 13.31
N HIS A 180 0.49 -12.30 14.33
CA HIS A 180 0.89 -12.03 15.70
C HIS A 180 2.42 -12.00 15.83
N ARG A 181 3.11 -13.00 15.29
CA ARG A 181 4.59 -13.03 15.24
C ARG A 181 5.14 -11.75 14.60
N ARG A 182 4.57 -11.35 13.46
CA ARG A 182 4.96 -10.12 12.76
C ARG A 182 4.71 -8.87 13.61
N ASN A 183 3.56 -8.78 14.28
CA ASN A 183 3.24 -7.63 15.12
C ASN A 183 4.19 -7.52 16.33
N GLU A 184 4.64 -8.64 16.89
CA GLU A 184 5.67 -8.67 17.94
C GLU A 184 7.06 -8.27 17.39
N GLU A 185 7.47 -8.77 16.21
CA GLU A 185 8.74 -8.37 15.56
C GLU A 185 8.81 -6.85 15.30
N VAL A 186 7.71 -6.23 14.88
CA VAL A 186 7.61 -4.78 14.68
C VAL A 186 7.69 -4.00 15.99
N LYS A 187 7.20 -4.59 17.09
CA LYS A 187 7.21 -3.98 18.42
C LYS A 187 8.58 -4.03 19.06
N GLU A 188 9.33 -5.12 18.85
CA GLU A 188 10.72 -5.27 19.33
C GLU A 188 11.74 -4.46 18.52
N SER A 189 11.42 -4.14 17.26
CA SER A 189 12.27 -3.33 16.37
C SER A 189 12.12 -1.80 16.56
N LYS A 190 11.24 -1.33 17.44
CA LYS A 190 11.00 0.10 17.75
C LYS A 190 11.63 0.48 19.09
#